data_AF-A0A2M7JEM9-F1
#
_entry.id   AF-A0A2M7JEM9-F1
#
_cell.length_a   1.000
_cell.length_b   1.000
_cell.length_c   1.000
_cell.angle_alpha   90.00
_cell.angle_beta   90.00
_cell.angle_gamma   90.00
#
_symmetry.space_group_name_H-M   'P 1'
#
loop_
_entity.id
_entity.type
_entity.pdbx_description
1 polymer ?
#
loop_
_entity_poly.entity_id
_entity_poly.type
_entity_poly.pdbx_seq_one_letter_code
_entity_poly.pdbx_strand_id
1 'polypeptide(L)'
;LAANANSGNGTKDDPYIIENWEIKYATTNARAGLRITNTTAFFIIKGCYIHDISDSINKDMRGVNLEKVSNGTIMNCIIENVEYVGIQIENCVDIVVFNNEIKKNGGGGLIEVYNSSGINIEGNNIVDSKKDSVLVYEPYGKGVSVINNKLIGGGISDDGVEVNTCSKAITSEAITYMGEKTNMLIKGNYISGHYSKGVEFNEHKVIGVIVAENIFNGDHFSEDDSSGCEHKDALIVRNTFKNDARIILYFGENFKIYENNFLDNTRVDDNGTNNIWYDVSKGRGNYWQECTIPDTNGDGVRDGTYTRNESYFQGTIVDLYPLTAEFNPILQRLLGDFGQKNQEIPDNKIDFEDLMWFTIYWNAYQANSSDIRADIAGSRETTSGQEPDLITQKDGVVDFEDLMIFTRMWNWYHKIYN
;
A
#
# COMPACT_ATOMS: atom_id res chain seq x y z
N LEU A 1 -30.11 17.11 6.69
CA LEU A 1 -30.41 17.47 5.29
C LEU A 1 -30.30 16.21 4.47
N ALA A 2 -31.39 15.73 3.87
CA ALA A 2 -31.28 14.70 2.84
C ALA A 2 -30.59 15.38 1.65
N ALA A 3 -29.30 15.08 1.44
CA ALA A 3 -28.61 15.55 0.26
C ALA A 3 -29.29 14.90 -0.95
N ASN A 4 -29.97 15.70 -1.77
CA ASN A 4 -30.32 15.26 -3.11
C ASN A 4 -29.00 14.97 -3.82
N ALA A 5 -28.74 13.71 -4.16
CA ALA A 5 -27.72 13.39 -5.16
C ALA A 5 -28.10 14.18 -6.42
N ASN A 6 -27.20 15.04 -6.90
CA ASN A 6 -27.55 16.06 -7.90
C ASN A 6 -27.63 15.50 -9.34
N SER A 7 -27.31 14.22 -9.53
CA SER A 7 -27.40 13.50 -10.80
C SER A 7 -27.26 12.00 -10.56
N GLY A 8 -27.71 11.18 -11.52
CA GLY A 8 -27.61 9.73 -11.47
C GLY A 8 -28.92 9.01 -11.17
N ASN A 9 -29.01 7.77 -11.64
CA ASN A 9 -30.08 6.82 -11.31
C ASN A 9 -29.58 5.63 -10.46
N GLY A 10 -28.29 5.61 -10.12
CA GLY A 10 -27.69 4.58 -9.27
C GLY A 10 -27.29 3.31 -10.02
N THR A 11 -27.22 3.34 -11.35
CA THR A 11 -26.65 2.26 -12.17
C THR A 11 -25.15 2.45 -12.36
N LYS A 12 -24.43 1.41 -12.80
CA LYS A 12 -22.99 1.48 -13.07
C LYS A 12 -22.63 2.60 -14.04
N ASP A 13 -23.46 2.78 -15.07
CA ASP A 13 -23.24 3.77 -16.12
C ASP A 13 -23.74 5.17 -15.72
N ASP A 14 -24.55 5.27 -14.66
CA ASP A 14 -25.16 6.52 -14.19
C ASP A 14 -25.30 6.53 -12.64
N PRO A 15 -24.17 6.55 -11.90
CA PRO A 15 -24.14 6.45 -10.45
C PRO A 15 -24.71 7.73 -9.80
N TYR A 16 -25.21 7.61 -8.57
CA TYR A 16 -25.55 8.79 -7.77
C TYR A 16 -24.29 9.58 -7.42
N ILE A 17 -24.31 10.90 -7.65
CA ILE A 17 -23.14 11.75 -7.40
C ILE A 17 -23.39 12.70 -6.24
N ILE A 18 -22.48 12.68 -5.26
CA ILE A 18 -22.34 13.65 -4.18
C ILE A 18 -20.98 14.32 -4.35
N GLU A 19 -20.95 15.56 -4.83
CA GLU A 19 -19.69 16.21 -5.17
C GLU A 19 -19.57 17.66 -4.73
N ASN A 20 -18.33 18.08 -4.42
CA ASN A 20 -17.93 19.47 -4.17
C ASN A 20 -18.69 20.17 -3.04
N TRP A 21 -19.12 19.42 -2.03
CA TRP A 21 -19.79 19.95 -0.85
C TRP A 21 -18.81 20.21 0.29
N GLU A 22 -18.99 21.33 0.99
CA GLU A 22 -18.48 21.51 2.35
C GLU A 22 -19.49 20.92 3.34
N ILE A 23 -19.04 19.97 4.17
CA ILE A 23 -19.86 19.25 5.15
C ILE A 23 -19.18 19.38 6.50
N LYS A 24 -19.90 19.98 7.46
CA LYS A 24 -19.45 20.12 8.85
C LYS A 24 -20.54 19.74 9.84
N TYR A 25 -20.16 19.59 11.10
CA TYR A 25 -21.11 19.25 12.14
C TYR A 25 -22.20 20.32 12.29
N ALA A 26 -23.45 19.89 12.37
CA ALA A 26 -24.60 20.80 12.41
C ALA A 26 -25.55 20.59 13.60
N THR A 27 -25.67 19.37 14.15
CA THR A 27 -26.70 19.06 15.17
C THR A 27 -26.32 17.87 16.06
N THR A 28 -26.70 17.90 17.35
CA THR A 28 -26.39 16.94 18.43
C THR A 28 -26.77 15.47 18.19
N ASN A 29 -27.48 15.15 17.11
CA ASN A 29 -27.97 13.80 16.80
C ASN A 29 -27.32 13.19 15.55
N ALA A 30 -26.47 13.92 14.83
CA ALA A 30 -25.76 13.38 13.68
C ALA A 30 -24.55 12.55 14.15
N ARG A 31 -24.47 11.29 13.71
CA ARG A 31 -23.33 10.39 13.98
C ARG A 31 -22.31 10.33 12.86
N ALA A 32 -22.56 11.05 11.76
CA ALA A 32 -21.61 11.21 10.68
C ALA A 32 -21.83 12.53 9.92
N GLY A 33 -20.80 13.02 9.23
CA GLY A 33 -20.92 14.10 8.24
C GLY A 33 -21.73 13.64 7.04
N LEU A 34 -21.36 12.49 6.48
CA LEU A 34 -22.08 11.82 5.39
C LEU A 34 -22.37 10.36 5.78
N ARG A 35 -23.63 9.93 5.62
CA ARG A 35 -24.04 8.55 5.87
C ARG A 35 -24.83 7.98 4.69
N ILE A 36 -24.38 6.85 4.15
CA ILE A 36 -25.11 6.07 3.13
C ILE A 36 -25.32 4.65 3.67
N THR A 37 -26.56 4.18 3.66
CA THR A 37 -26.87 2.84 4.20
C THR A 37 -27.87 2.07 3.33
N ASN A 38 -27.81 0.74 3.42
CA ASN A 38 -28.81 -0.20 2.87
C ASN A 38 -29.11 0.00 1.38
N THR A 39 -28.07 0.11 0.55
CA THR A 39 -28.24 0.29 -0.90
C THR A 39 -27.17 -0.46 -1.69
N THR A 40 -27.56 -1.02 -2.82
CA THR A 40 -26.64 -1.63 -3.80
C THR A 40 -26.42 -0.73 -5.02
N ALA A 41 -27.06 0.44 -5.04
CA ALA A 41 -26.90 1.41 -6.12
C ALA A 41 -25.46 1.92 -6.20
N PHE A 42 -24.98 2.19 -7.40
CA PHE A 42 -23.68 2.80 -7.61
C PHE A 42 -23.69 4.26 -7.15
N PHE A 43 -22.66 4.68 -6.43
CA PHE A 43 -22.54 6.06 -5.97
C PHE A 43 -21.09 6.54 -5.94
N ILE A 44 -20.90 7.85 -6.12
CA ILE A 44 -19.61 8.52 -6.07
C ILE A 44 -19.69 9.70 -5.10
N ILE A 45 -18.79 9.73 -4.12
CA ILE A 45 -18.50 10.88 -3.27
C ILE A 45 -17.20 11.49 -3.78
N LYS A 46 -17.24 12.72 -4.32
CA LYS A 46 -16.10 13.31 -5.03
C LYS A 46 -15.83 14.76 -4.65
N GLY A 47 -14.59 15.12 -4.33
CA GLY A 47 -14.23 16.54 -4.16
C GLY A 47 -14.88 17.21 -2.94
N CYS A 48 -15.43 16.43 -2.00
CA CYS A 48 -16.07 16.98 -0.82
C CYS A 48 -15.03 17.38 0.23
N TYR A 49 -15.32 18.44 0.98
CA TYR A 49 -14.57 18.84 2.16
C TYR A 49 -15.40 18.54 3.41
N ILE A 50 -15.03 17.47 4.12
CA ILE A 50 -15.76 16.96 5.29
C ILE A 50 -14.91 17.22 6.52
N HIS A 51 -15.32 18.18 7.36
CA HIS A 51 -14.47 18.64 8.44
C HIS A 51 -15.21 19.01 9.72
N ASP A 52 -14.47 19.05 10.83
CA ASP A 52 -14.95 19.44 12.16
C ASP A 52 -16.21 18.67 12.56
N ILE A 53 -16.18 17.35 12.33
CA ILE A 53 -17.25 16.43 12.69
C ILE A 53 -17.05 16.01 14.14
N SER A 54 -17.41 16.90 15.07
CA SER A 54 -17.21 16.72 16.51
C SER A 54 -18.39 17.21 17.35
N ASP A 55 -18.67 16.47 18.43
CA ASP A 55 -19.69 16.78 19.42
C ASP A 55 -19.09 16.63 20.83
N SER A 56 -19.51 17.50 21.74
CA SER A 56 -18.99 17.52 23.12
C SER A 56 -19.51 16.36 23.98
N ILE A 57 -20.61 15.73 23.58
CA ILE A 57 -21.29 14.63 24.26
C ILE A 57 -21.03 13.31 23.52
N ASN A 58 -21.18 13.29 22.20
CA ASN A 58 -21.02 12.07 21.41
C ASN A 58 -19.62 11.95 20.81
N LYS A 59 -18.86 10.97 21.30
CA LYS A 59 -17.50 10.66 20.85
C LYS A 59 -17.43 9.61 19.74
N ASP A 60 -18.58 9.18 19.23
CA ASP A 60 -18.71 8.15 18.21
C ASP A 60 -19.19 8.76 16.88
N MET A 61 -18.33 9.59 16.27
CA MET A 61 -18.65 10.39 15.08
C MET A 61 -17.75 10.09 13.89
N ARG A 62 -18.36 9.95 12.70
CA ARG A 62 -17.64 9.59 11.48
C ARG A 62 -17.63 10.71 10.44
N GLY A 63 -16.58 10.83 9.64
CA GLY A 63 -16.59 11.73 8.49
C GLY A 63 -17.56 11.20 7.45
N VAL A 64 -17.22 10.03 6.91
CA VAL A 64 -18.08 9.22 6.03
C VAL A 64 -18.40 7.90 6.72
N ASN A 65 -19.68 7.53 6.76
CA ASN A 65 -20.15 6.24 7.26
C ASN A 65 -20.92 5.49 6.17
N LEU A 66 -20.36 4.36 5.73
CA LEU A 66 -20.97 3.41 4.81
C LEU A 66 -21.39 2.16 5.58
N GLU A 67 -22.68 1.81 5.54
CA GLU A 67 -23.21 0.65 6.27
C GLU A 67 -24.15 -0.19 5.38
N LYS A 68 -23.81 -1.46 5.14
CA LYS A 68 -24.61 -2.37 4.30
C LYS A 68 -24.83 -1.81 2.89
N VAL A 69 -23.75 -1.34 2.26
CA VAL A 69 -23.78 -0.78 0.91
C VAL A 69 -22.89 -1.53 -0.08
N SER A 70 -23.11 -1.31 -1.37
CA SER A 70 -22.21 -1.81 -2.42
C SER A 70 -21.93 -0.78 -3.51
N ASN A 71 -20.87 -0.99 -4.29
CA ASN A 71 -20.56 -0.23 -5.50
C ASN A 71 -20.30 1.28 -5.28
N GLY A 72 -19.59 1.60 -4.20
CA GLY A 72 -19.30 2.97 -3.79
C GLY A 72 -17.90 3.42 -4.16
N THR A 73 -17.72 4.68 -4.51
CA THR A 73 -16.39 5.30 -4.63
C THR A 73 -16.31 6.60 -3.83
N ILE A 74 -15.27 6.73 -3.00
CA ILE A 74 -14.90 7.96 -2.28
C ILE A 74 -13.59 8.45 -2.88
N MET A 75 -13.61 9.61 -3.55
CA MET A 75 -12.41 10.11 -4.23
C MET A 75 -12.18 11.60 -4.10
N ASN A 76 -10.90 12.01 -4.12
CA ASN A 76 -10.49 13.42 -4.16
C ASN A 76 -11.13 14.26 -3.04
N CYS A 77 -11.49 13.65 -1.91
CA CYS A 77 -12.08 14.35 -0.78
C CYS A 77 -10.99 14.76 0.22
N ILE A 78 -11.28 15.80 1.00
CA ILE A 78 -10.51 16.19 2.18
C ILE A 78 -11.38 15.86 3.39
N ILE A 79 -10.90 14.98 4.27
CA ILE A 79 -11.60 14.56 5.48
C ILE A 79 -10.71 14.83 6.69
N GLU A 80 -11.10 15.77 7.53
CA GLU A 80 -10.26 16.17 8.67
C GLU A 80 -11.01 16.54 9.95
N ASN A 81 -10.33 16.50 11.08
CA ASN A 81 -10.86 16.91 12.39
C ASN A 81 -12.18 16.20 12.75
N VAL A 82 -12.25 14.89 12.52
CA VAL A 82 -13.38 14.04 12.93
C VAL A 82 -13.13 13.47 14.32
N GLU A 83 -14.16 13.45 15.16
CA GLU A 83 -14.05 13.06 16.59
C GLU A 83 -13.93 11.56 16.85
N TYR A 84 -14.20 10.68 15.87
CA TYR A 84 -13.95 9.23 15.97
C TYR A 84 -13.17 8.69 14.76
N VAL A 85 -13.84 8.54 13.62
CA VAL A 85 -13.30 7.79 12.46
C VAL A 85 -13.46 8.61 11.19
N GLY A 86 -12.41 8.73 10.39
CA GLY A 86 -12.48 9.48 9.13
C GLY A 86 -13.48 8.86 8.15
N ILE A 87 -13.24 7.61 7.78
CA ILE A 87 -14.12 6.81 6.92
C ILE A 87 -14.38 5.46 7.59
N GLN A 88 -15.64 5.14 7.86
CA GLN A 88 -16.04 3.81 8.29
C GLN A 88 -16.75 3.06 7.15
N ILE A 89 -16.32 1.82 6.91
CA ILE A 89 -16.87 0.91 5.92
C ILE A 89 -17.31 -0.36 6.65
N GLU A 90 -18.62 -0.54 6.84
CA GLU A 90 -19.17 -1.63 7.64
C GLU A 90 -20.17 -2.48 6.82
N ASN A 91 -19.97 -3.80 6.77
CA ASN A 91 -20.82 -4.73 6.01
C ASN A 91 -20.97 -4.35 4.52
N CYS A 92 -19.92 -3.82 3.90
CA CYS A 92 -19.95 -3.30 2.53
C CYS A 92 -19.26 -4.22 1.52
N VAL A 93 -19.59 -4.03 0.24
CA VAL A 93 -19.01 -4.78 -0.88
C VAL A 93 -18.57 -3.84 -2.00
N ASP A 94 -17.40 -4.06 -2.59
CA ASP A 94 -16.93 -3.32 -3.77
C ASP A 94 -16.93 -1.80 -3.53
N ILE A 95 -16.12 -1.38 -2.56
CA ILE A 95 -15.91 0.04 -2.21
C ILE A 95 -14.50 0.45 -2.56
N VAL A 96 -14.36 1.59 -3.23
CA VAL A 96 -13.08 2.19 -3.57
C VAL A 96 -12.91 3.49 -2.78
N VAL A 97 -11.80 3.62 -2.06
CA VAL A 97 -11.35 4.84 -1.38
C VAL A 97 -10.06 5.28 -2.06
N PHE A 98 -10.14 6.30 -2.90
CA PHE A 98 -9.06 6.65 -3.82
C PHE A 98 -8.65 8.12 -3.76
N ASN A 99 -7.35 8.40 -3.64
CA ASN A 99 -6.79 9.75 -3.76
C ASN A 99 -7.46 10.79 -2.83
N ASN A 100 -7.69 10.43 -1.58
CA ASN A 100 -8.24 11.33 -0.56
C ASN A 100 -7.11 11.85 0.35
N GLU A 101 -7.32 13.04 0.93
CA GLU A 101 -6.53 13.55 2.05
C GLU A 101 -7.33 13.33 3.34
N ILE A 102 -6.83 12.46 4.23
CA ILE A 102 -7.52 12.08 5.48
C ILE A 102 -6.58 12.34 6.65
N LYS A 103 -6.98 13.21 7.59
CA LYS A 103 -6.06 13.62 8.67
C LYS A 103 -6.73 14.02 9.98
N LYS A 104 -5.97 13.92 11.08
CA LYS A 104 -6.33 14.50 12.39
C LYS A 104 -7.68 14.07 12.95
N ASN A 105 -8.07 12.80 12.74
CA ASN A 105 -9.26 12.25 13.38
C ASN A 105 -8.87 11.58 14.71
N GLY A 106 -9.69 11.72 15.75
CA GLY A 106 -9.37 11.23 17.09
C GLY A 106 -10.28 10.11 17.52
N GLY A 107 -9.84 9.14 18.31
CA GLY A 107 -10.70 8.11 18.92
C GLY A 107 -10.68 6.74 18.23
N GLY A 108 -10.77 6.69 16.90
CA GLY A 108 -10.63 5.48 16.07
C GLY A 108 -9.64 5.71 14.91
N GLY A 109 -9.54 4.72 14.01
CA GLY A 109 -8.67 4.80 12.84
C GLY A 109 -9.08 5.87 11.83
N LEU A 110 -8.17 6.27 10.94
CA LEU A 110 -8.52 7.21 9.86
C LEU A 110 -9.43 6.55 8.81
N ILE A 111 -9.17 5.28 8.49
CA ILE A 111 -10.09 4.41 7.75
C ILE A 111 -10.27 3.11 8.53
N GLU A 112 -11.53 2.72 8.76
CA GLU A 112 -11.85 1.45 9.41
C GLU A 112 -12.76 0.60 8.52
N VAL A 113 -12.38 -0.67 8.34
CA VAL A 113 -13.11 -1.64 7.52
C VAL A 113 -13.58 -2.79 8.40
N TYR A 114 -14.89 -2.99 8.45
CA TYR A 114 -15.57 -4.01 9.27
C TYR A 114 -16.40 -4.94 8.39
N ASN A 115 -16.17 -6.25 8.50
CA ASN A 115 -16.97 -7.30 7.85
C ASN A 115 -17.33 -6.99 6.39
N SER A 116 -16.35 -6.52 5.61
CA SER A 116 -16.54 -6.01 4.26
C SER A 116 -15.67 -6.76 3.25
N SER A 117 -16.01 -6.66 1.97
CA SER A 117 -15.30 -7.38 0.90
C SER A 117 -15.10 -6.56 -0.37
N GLY A 118 -14.00 -6.78 -1.09
CA GLY A 118 -13.70 -6.02 -2.32
C GLY A 118 -13.45 -4.55 -2.02
N ILE A 119 -12.69 -4.28 -0.96
CA ILE A 119 -12.40 -2.90 -0.53
C ILE A 119 -11.02 -2.53 -1.05
N ASN A 120 -10.94 -1.49 -1.88
CA ASN A 120 -9.68 -0.95 -2.37
C ASN A 120 -9.43 0.42 -1.75
N ILE A 121 -8.35 0.55 -0.97
CA ILE A 121 -7.88 1.79 -0.36
C ILE A 121 -6.59 2.14 -1.09
N GLU A 122 -6.67 3.08 -2.04
CA GLU A 122 -5.60 3.33 -2.99
C GLU A 122 -5.19 4.80 -3.10
N GLY A 123 -3.88 5.08 -3.10
CA GLY A 123 -3.37 6.39 -3.46
C GLY A 123 -3.73 7.52 -2.48
N ASN A 124 -4.17 7.20 -1.27
CA ASN A 124 -4.58 8.19 -0.29
C ASN A 124 -3.38 8.77 0.49
N ASN A 125 -3.51 10.01 0.94
CA ASN A 125 -2.61 10.65 1.88
C ASN A 125 -3.28 10.65 3.27
N ILE A 126 -2.86 9.72 4.12
CA ILE A 126 -3.45 9.40 5.43
C ILE A 126 -2.41 9.79 6.49
N VAL A 127 -2.66 10.88 7.21
CA VAL A 127 -1.63 11.51 8.06
C VAL A 127 -2.18 11.95 9.42
N ASP A 128 -1.31 12.05 10.42
CA ASP A 128 -1.67 12.50 11.77
C ASP A 128 -2.80 11.66 12.39
N SER A 129 -2.73 10.33 12.25
CA SER A 129 -3.67 9.42 12.89
C SER A 129 -3.43 9.38 14.41
N LYS A 130 -4.47 9.49 15.25
CA LYS A 130 -4.30 9.29 16.71
C LYS A 130 -4.26 7.81 17.11
N LYS A 131 -4.92 7.00 16.29
CA LYS A 131 -4.98 5.53 16.25
C LYS A 131 -4.49 5.11 14.86
N ASP A 132 -4.97 4.01 14.31
CA ASP A 132 -4.39 3.43 13.11
C ASP A 132 -4.74 4.24 11.87
N SER A 133 -3.80 4.32 10.92
CA SER A 133 -4.08 4.93 9.63
C SER A 133 -5.14 4.12 8.88
N VAL A 134 -4.97 2.80 8.83
CA VAL A 134 -5.99 1.86 8.32
C VAL A 134 -6.15 0.69 9.28
N LEU A 135 -7.38 0.49 9.76
CA LEU A 135 -7.75 -0.65 10.59
C LEU A 135 -8.67 -1.59 9.81
N VAL A 136 -8.31 -2.88 9.76
CA VAL A 136 -9.10 -3.91 9.09
C VAL A 136 -9.53 -4.97 10.10
N TYR A 137 -10.82 -5.00 10.41
CA TYR A 137 -11.43 -5.90 11.39
C TYR A 137 -12.42 -6.87 10.74
N GLU A 138 -12.28 -8.16 11.06
CA GLU A 138 -13.15 -9.24 10.62
C GLU A 138 -13.51 -9.30 9.11
N PRO A 139 -12.57 -9.14 8.14
CA PRO A 139 -12.84 -9.64 6.80
C PRO A 139 -12.90 -11.17 6.90
N TYR A 140 -14.06 -11.78 6.65
CA TYR A 140 -14.15 -13.20 6.33
C TYR A 140 -13.49 -13.51 4.96
N GLY A 141 -12.23 -13.12 4.78
CA GLY A 141 -11.33 -13.49 3.70
C GLY A 141 -11.80 -13.05 2.31
N LYS A 142 -12.14 -11.77 2.11
CA LYS A 142 -12.59 -11.29 0.80
C LYS A 142 -12.01 -9.93 0.40
N GLY A 143 -10.71 -9.89 0.12
CA GLY A 143 -10.09 -8.85 -0.71
C GLY A 143 -10.21 -7.43 -0.17
N VAL A 144 -9.46 -7.14 0.89
CA VAL A 144 -9.11 -5.75 1.22
C VAL A 144 -7.72 -5.47 0.67
N SER A 145 -7.57 -4.37 -0.07
CA SER A 145 -6.29 -3.93 -0.61
C SER A 145 -5.98 -2.53 -0.09
N VAL A 146 -4.80 -2.36 0.51
CA VAL A 146 -4.22 -1.09 0.93
C VAL A 146 -3.02 -0.87 0.02
N ILE A 147 -3.25 -0.13 -1.06
CA ILE A 147 -2.28 0.00 -2.14
C ILE A 147 -1.81 1.44 -2.22
N ASN A 148 -0.51 1.67 -2.35
CA ASN A 148 -0.03 2.93 -2.91
C ASN A 148 -0.38 4.17 -2.06
N ASN A 149 -0.60 4.00 -0.75
CA ASN A 149 -0.94 5.07 0.16
C ASN A 149 0.30 5.65 0.83
N LYS A 150 0.20 6.92 1.22
CA LYS A 150 1.14 7.54 2.15
C LYS A 150 0.50 7.52 3.54
N LEU A 151 1.06 6.72 4.44
CA LEU A 151 0.60 6.53 5.81
C LEU A 151 1.64 7.18 6.73
N ILE A 152 1.29 8.28 7.38
CA ILE A 152 2.18 8.99 8.29
C ILE A 152 1.56 9.08 9.67
N GLY A 153 2.21 8.43 10.63
CA GLY A 153 1.79 8.48 12.02
C GLY A 153 1.91 9.89 12.61
N GLY A 154 1.11 10.13 13.64
CA GLY A 154 1.16 11.36 14.44
C GLY A 154 0.52 11.18 15.83
N GLY A 155 0.23 9.93 16.18
CA GLY A 155 -0.49 9.53 17.38
C GLY A 155 0.41 8.98 18.48
N ILE A 156 -0.23 8.42 19.49
CA ILE A 156 0.42 7.84 20.68
C ILE A 156 0.16 6.34 20.83
N SER A 157 -0.59 5.75 19.89
CA SER A 157 -0.94 4.34 19.81
C SER A 157 -1.50 4.08 18.41
N ASP A 158 -0.72 4.44 17.39
CA ASP A 158 -1.09 4.32 16.00
C ASP A 158 -0.23 3.27 15.30
N ASP A 159 -0.90 2.44 14.50
CA ASP A 159 -0.29 1.59 13.49
C ASP A 159 -0.57 2.14 12.07
N GLY A 160 0.32 1.89 11.11
CA GLY A 160 0.06 2.25 9.71
C GLY A 160 -1.09 1.43 9.14
N VAL A 161 -0.97 0.11 9.20
CA VAL A 161 -2.04 -0.82 8.86
C VAL A 161 -2.13 -1.90 9.94
N GLU A 162 -3.26 -1.98 10.63
CA GLU A 162 -3.54 -3.06 11.56
C GLU A 162 -4.52 -4.06 10.93
N VAL A 163 -4.15 -5.34 10.95
CA VAL A 163 -4.94 -6.46 10.42
C VAL A 163 -5.35 -7.37 11.56
N ASN A 164 -6.64 -7.34 11.93
CA ASN A 164 -7.13 -8.06 13.11
C ASN A 164 -7.60 -9.50 12.84
N THR A 165 -8.06 -9.82 11.62
CA THR A 165 -8.47 -11.19 11.27
C THR A 165 -8.46 -11.35 9.75
N CYS A 166 -7.89 -12.43 9.24
CA CYS A 166 -8.05 -12.90 7.87
C CYS A 166 -7.88 -14.43 7.84
N SER A 167 -8.83 -15.19 7.30
CA SER A 167 -8.90 -16.64 7.55
C SER A 167 -8.56 -17.54 6.36
N LYS A 168 -8.08 -17.00 5.24
CA LYS A 168 -7.89 -17.75 4.00
C LYS A 168 -6.46 -17.65 3.48
N ALA A 169 -5.90 -18.77 3.05
CA ALA A 169 -4.54 -18.86 2.51
C ALA A 169 -4.37 -18.12 1.17
N ILE A 170 -3.14 -17.70 0.88
CA ILE A 170 -2.74 -17.16 -0.43
C ILE A 170 -2.82 -18.28 -1.48
N THR A 171 -3.40 -17.97 -2.64
CA THR A 171 -3.37 -18.88 -3.80
C THR A 171 -2.10 -18.66 -4.62
N SER A 172 -1.61 -19.67 -5.35
CA SER A 172 -0.45 -19.54 -6.24
C SER A 172 -0.62 -18.43 -7.28
N GLU A 173 -1.84 -18.22 -7.78
CA GLU A 173 -2.17 -17.12 -8.71
C GLU A 173 -1.95 -15.74 -8.09
N ALA A 174 -2.26 -15.55 -6.81
CA ALA A 174 -2.04 -14.29 -6.09
C ALA A 174 -0.55 -13.96 -5.93
N ILE A 175 0.32 -14.97 -5.83
CA ILE A 175 1.78 -14.81 -5.76
C ILE A 175 2.33 -14.41 -7.13
N THR A 176 1.80 -14.97 -8.22
CA THR A 176 2.28 -14.69 -9.58
C THR A 176 1.95 -13.27 -10.05
N TYR A 177 0.78 -12.73 -9.66
CA TYR A 177 0.33 -11.41 -10.14
C TYR A 177 0.44 -10.29 -9.12
N MET A 178 0.63 -10.60 -7.82
CA MET A 178 0.44 -9.64 -6.72
C MET A 178 -0.82 -8.77 -6.91
N GLY A 179 -1.87 -9.38 -7.48
CA GLY A 179 -3.08 -8.72 -7.94
C GLY A 179 -4.25 -8.88 -6.98
N GLU A 180 -5.34 -8.17 -7.28
CA GLU A 180 -6.58 -7.94 -6.51
C GLU A 180 -7.36 -9.17 -5.99
N LYS A 181 -6.79 -10.39 -6.07
CA LYS A 181 -7.41 -11.65 -5.65
C LYS A 181 -6.78 -12.27 -4.40
N THR A 182 -5.92 -11.54 -3.68
CA THR A 182 -5.52 -11.91 -2.31
C THR A 182 -6.62 -11.57 -1.32
N ASN A 183 -6.55 -12.14 -0.11
CA ASN A 183 -7.54 -11.82 0.93
C ASN A 183 -7.23 -10.47 1.59
N MET A 184 -5.93 -10.19 1.79
CA MET A 184 -5.40 -8.90 2.22
C MET A 184 -4.11 -8.59 1.43
N LEU A 185 -4.08 -7.44 0.74
CA LEU A 185 -2.91 -6.93 0.04
C LEU A 185 -2.48 -5.60 0.66
N ILE A 186 -1.25 -5.50 1.11
CA ILE A 186 -0.63 -4.25 1.53
C ILE A 186 0.54 -4.01 0.58
N LYS A 187 0.34 -3.15 -0.42
CA LYS A 187 1.30 -3.01 -1.53
C LYS A 187 1.70 -1.55 -1.81
N GLY A 188 2.99 -1.27 -2.03
CA GLY A 188 3.40 0.02 -2.57
C GLY A 188 3.22 1.22 -1.64
N ASN A 189 2.98 1.00 -0.34
CA ASN A 189 2.72 2.08 0.61
C ASN A 189 4.02 2.69 1.13
N TYR A 190 4.00 4.00 1.39
CA TYR A 190 5.02 4.67 2.18
C TYR A 190 4.53 4.81 3.62
N ILE A 191 5.20 4.15 4.57
CA ILE A 191 4.78 4.01 5.95
C ILE A 191 5.88 4.59 6.85
N SER A 192 5.55 5.63 7.62
CA SER A 192 6.54 6.30 8.47
C SER A 192 5.94 7.02 9.66
N GLY A 193 6.63 7.00 10.80
CA GLY A 193 6.35 7.88 11.94
C GLY A 193 5.22 7.40 12.85
N HIS A 194 4.82 6.13 12.74
CA HIS A 194 3.83 5.52 13.63
C HIS A 194 4.49 5.15 14.97
N TYR A 195 3.77 5.35 16.06
CA TYR A 195 4.26 5.10 17.41
C TYR A 195 4.45 3.62 17.70
N SER A 196 3.55 2.76 17.20
CA SER A 196 3.57 1.32 17.43
C SER A 196 4.28 0.59 16.30
N LYS A 197 3.59 0.31 15.20
CA LYS A 197 4.07 -0.43 14.02
C LYS A 197 3.67 0.28 12.73
N GLY A 198 4.37 -0.03 11.66
CA GLY A 198 3.94 0.34 10.31
C GLY A 198 2.86 -0.62 9.81
N VAL A 199 3.05 -1.92 10.03
CA VAL A 199 2.05 -2.96 9.76
C VAL A 199 2.05 -3.93 10.93
N GLU A 200 0.87 -4.17 11.51
CA GLU A 200 0.69 -5.14 12.60
C GLU A 200 -0.34 -6.20 12.21
N PHE A 201 0.02 -7.47 12.41
CA PHE A 201 -0.94 -8.56 12.48
C PHE A 201 -1.34 -8.72 13.94
N ASN A 202 -2.52 -8.23 14.27
CA ASN A 202 -3.00 -8.17 15.64
C ASN A 202 -4.14 -9.16 15.86
N GLU A 203 -4.24 -9.73 17.06
CA GLU A 203 -5.29 -10.64 17.54
C GLU A 203 -5.70 -11.81 16.60
N HIS A 204 -6.29 -12.87 17.15
CA HIS A 204 -6.98 -13.91 16.38
C HIS A 204 -6.14 -14.63 15.28
N LYS A 205 -6.63 -14.64 14.05
CA LYS A 205 -6.20 -15.52 12.96
C LYS A 205 -5.96 -14.66 11.73
N VAL A 206 -4.70 -14.47 11.35
CA VAL A 206 -4.26 -13.67 10.21
C VAL A 206 -3.48 -14.57 9.26
N ILE A 207 -4.18 -15.10 8.27
CA ILE A 207 -3.66 -16.04 7.30
C ILE A 207 -3.66 -15.41 5.91
N GLY A 208 -2.54 -15.59 5.21
CA GLY A 208 -2.48 -15.35 3.80
C GLY A 208 -2.51 -13.88 3.39
N VAL A 209 -1.75 -13.04 4.11
CA VAL A 209 -1.54 -11.63 3.80
C VAL A 209 -0.32 -11.47 2.90
N ILE A 210 -0.44 -10.64 1.86
CA ILE A 210 0.71 -10.20 1.06
C ILE A 210 1.09 -8.79 1.48
N VAL A 211 2.32 -8.62 1.95
CA VAL A 211 2.95 -7.33 2.22
C VAL A 211 4.08 -7.17 1.22
N ALA A 212 3.88 -6.32 0.22
CA ALA A 212 4.80 -6.22 -0.91
C ALA A 212 5.15 -4.79 -1.30
N GLU A 213 6.39 -4.52 -1.70
CA GLU A 213 6.75 -3.24 -2.31
C GLU A 213 6.48 -2.01 -1.43
N ASN A 214 6.37 -2.18 -0.10
CA ASN A 214 6.19 -1.08 0.83
C ASN A 214 7.54 -0.52 1.28
N ILE A 215 7.56 0.76 1.64
CA ILE A 215 8.69 1.41 2.29
C ILE A 215 8.31 1.66 3.76
N PHE A 216 8.99 0.94 4.66
CA PHE A 216 8.95 1.14 6.10
C PHE A 216 10.11 2.02 6.51
N ASN A 217 9.83 3.26 6.87
CA ASN A 217 10.83 4.25 7.26
C ASN A 217 10.70 4.57 8.75
N GLY A 218 11.53 3.91 9.58
CA GLY A 218 11.43 3.95 11.05
C GLY A 218 10.39 3.00 11.62
N ASP A 219 9.40 2.63 10.83
CA ASP A 219 8.28 1.82 11.29
C ASP A 219 8.55 0.32 11.20
N HIS A 220 7.77 -0.47 11.92
CA HIS A 220 7.99 -1.90 12.09
C HIS A 220 6.94 -2.73 11.36
N PHE A 221 7.31 -3.90 10.87
CA PHE A 221 6.37 -4.98 10.62
C PHE A 221 6.38 -5.90 11.85
N SER A 222 5.22 -6.20 12.42
CA SER A 222 5.15 -7.18 13.51
C SER A 222 3.88 -8.00 13.53
N GLU A 223 3.94 -9.04 14.35
CA GLU A 223 2.81 -9.81 14.82
C GLU A 223 2.54 -9.49 16.30
N ASP A 224 1.33 -9.73 16.78
CA ASP A 224 1.01 -9.74 18.20
C ASP A 224 1.76 -10.86 18.94
N ASP A 225 2.14 -10.59 20.20
CA ASP A 225 2.87 -11.49 21.09
C ASP A 225 1.94 -12.33 21.99
N SER A 226 0.63 -12.28 21.76
CA SER A 226 -0.33 -13.03 22.55
C SER A 226 -0.36 -14.53 22.20
N SER A 227 -0.33 -15.38 23.24
CA SER A 227 -0.36 -16.83 23.07
C SER A 227 -1.74 -17.29 22.58
N GLY A 228 -1.81 -17.86 21.38
CA GLY A 228 -3.04 -18.39 20.79
C GLY A 228 -3.43 -17.75 19.46
N CYS A 229 -2.69 -16.74 19.00
CA CYS A 229 -2.83 -16.20 17.65
C CYS A 229 -2.42 -17.24 16.60
N GLU A 230 -3.12 -17.23 15.46
CA GLU A 230 -2.84 -18.08 14.30
C GLU A 230 -2.46 -17.20 13.10
N HIS A 231 -1.23 -16.71 13.10
CA HIS A 231 -0.67 -15.91 12.01
C HIS A 231 0.13 -16.81 11.08
N LYS A 232 -0.31 -16.97 9.83
CA LYS A 232 0.24 -18.00 8.92
C LYS A 232 0.32 -17.57 7.47
N ASP A 233 1.26 -18.18 6.75
CA ASP A 233 1.32 -18.14 5.29
C ASP A 233 1.38 -16.71 4.73
N ALA A 234 2.01 -15.77 5.44
CA ALA A 234 2.22 -14.43 4.94
C ALA A 234 3.37 -14.40 3.93
N LEU A 235 3.25 -13.54 2.91
CA LEU A 235 4.31 -13.26 1.95
C LEU A 235 4.78 -11.82 2.16
N ILE A 236 6.03 -11.66 2.62
CA ILE A 236 6.68 -10.38 2.83
C ILE A 236 7.78 -10.27 1.77
N VAL A 237 7.51 -9.52 0.70
CA VAL A 237 8.34 -9.57 -0.51
C VAL A 237 8.61 -8.18 -1.07
N ARG A 238 9.84 -7.91 -1.51
CA ARG A 238 10.16 -6.63 -2.19
C ARG A 238 9.88 -5.37 -1.38
N ASN A 239 9.80 -5.45 -0.05
CA ASN A 239 9.67 -4.26 0.80
C ASN A 239 11.05 -3.65 1.09
N THR A 240 11.09 -2.38 1.44
CA THR A 240 12.27 -1.71 1.97
C THR A 240 12.05 -1.32 3.43
N PHE A 241 12.86 -1.89 4.31
CA PHE A 241 12.93 -1.54 5.72
C PHE A 241 14.19 -0.71 5.96
N LYS A 242 14.04 0.48 6.54
CA LYS A 242 15.15 1.40 6.79
C LYS A 242 14.93 2.27 8.03
N ASN A 243 16.02 2.92 8.46
CA ASN A 243 16.07 3.86 9.57
C ASN A 243 15.57 3.26 10.89
N ASP A 244 16.23 2.19 11.34
CA ASP A 244 15.89 1.44 12.56
C ASP A 244 14.53 0.70 12.52
N ALA A 245 13.96 0.51 11.32
CA ALA A 245 12.83 -0.37 11.09
C ALA A 245 13.09 -1.79 11.62
N ARG A 246 12.00 -2.53 11.88
CA ARG A 246 12.09 -3.90 12.42
C ARG A 246 11.10 -4.84 11.76
N ILE A 247 11.48 -6.11 11.65
CA ILE A 247 10.55 -7.22 11.48
C ILE A 247 10.57 -8.03 12.77
N ILE A 248 9.40 -8.22 13.38
CA ILE A 248 9.25 -8.97 14.64
C ILE A 248 8.20 -10.04 14.44
N LEU A 249 8.63 -11.31 14.35
CA LEU A 249 7.76 -12.47 14.21
C LEU A 249 7.81 -13.27 15.51
N TYR A 250 6.75 -13.21 16.31
CA TYR A 250 6.72 -13.86 17.62
C TYR A 250 6.38 -15.35 17.51
N PHE A 251 5.34 -15.66 16.74
CA PHE A 251 4.77 -17.01 16.60
C PHE A 251 4.32 -17.35 15.18
N GLY A 252 4.54 -16.45 14.20
CA GLY A 252 4.11 -16.66 12.82
C GLY A 252 4.62 -17.97 12.23
N GLU A 253 3.78 -18.64 11.45
CA GLU A 253 4.13 -19.90 10.81
C GLU A 253 4.13 -19.82 9.28
N ASN A 254 5.14 -20.43 8.66
CA ASN A 254 5.26 -20.56 7.20
C ASN A 254 5.31 -19.22 6.45
N PHE A 255 5.85 -18.17 7.06
CA PHE A 255 6.05 -16.90 6.38
C PHE A 255 7.14 -17.06 5.33
N LYS A 256 6.97 -16.38 4.20
CA LYS A 256 7.98 -16.29 3.14
C LYS A 256 8.46 -14.86 3.06
N ILE A 257 9.74 -14.65 3.35
CA ILE A 257 10.37 -13.34 3.42
C ILE A 257 11.54 -13.31 2.44
N TYR A 258 11.37 -12.71 1.26
CA TYR A 258 12.44 -12.66 0.26
C TYR A 258 12.39 -11.40 -0.60
N GLU A 259 13.50 -11.07 -1.25
CA GLU A 259 13.68 -9.87 -2.09
C GLU A 259 13.43 -8.53 -1.37
N ASN A 260 13.43 -8.50 -0.03
CA ASN A 260 13.31 -7.25 0.72
C ASN A 260 14.68 -6.58 0.88
N ASN A 261 14.69 -5.26 1.10
CA ASN A 261 15.87 -4.51 1.50
C ASN A 261 15.89 -4.28 3.00
N PHE A 262 17.00 -4.61 3.63
CA PHE A 262 17.29 -4.30 5.03
C PHE A 262 18.42 -3.29 5.10
N LEU A 263 18.06 -2.03 5.39
CA LEU A 263 18.96 -0.87 5.35
C LEU A 263 19.01 -0.18 6.72
N ASP A 264 20.01 0.67 6.94
CA ASP A 264 20.10 1.68 7.99
C ASP A 264 19.66 1.16 9.38
N ASN A 265 20.46 0.22 9.92
CA ASN A 265 20.27 -0.41 11.24
C ASN A 265 18.98 -1.24 11.40
N THR A 266 18.37 -1.70 10.30
CA THR A 266 17.20 -2.58 10.40
C THR A 266 17.48 -3.85 11.22
N ARG A 267 16.51 -4.25 12.04
CA ARG A 267 16.55 -5.45 12.87
C ARG A 267 15.49 -6.45 12.46
N VAL A 268 15.81 -7.71 12.64
CA VAL A 268 14.97 -8.84 12.31
C VAL A 268 15.02 -9.81 13.48
N ASP A 269 13.86 -10.20 13.96
CA ASP A 269 13.65 -11.06 15.11
C ASP A 269 12.56 -12.07 14.72
N ASP A 270 12.90 -13.36 14.60
CA ASP A 270 12.01 -14.42 14.10
C ASP A 270 12.01 -15.65 15.02
N ASN A 271 11.07 -15.65 15.95
CA ASN A 271 10.78 -16.78 16.83
C ASN A 271 9.65 -17.67 16.27
N GLY A 272 9.22 -17.43 15.03
CA GLY A 272 8.20 -18.19 14.37
C GLY A 272 8.66 -19.58 13.91
N THR A 273 7.74 -20.35 13.33
CA THR A 273 8.02 -21.74 12.91
C THR A 273 7.94 -21.88 11.40
N ASN A 274 8.93 -22.55 10.80
CA ASN A 274 9.01 -22.78 9.35
C ASN A 274 8.97 -21.50 8.48
N ASN A 275 9.37 -20.37 9.05
CA ASN A 275 9.55 -19.14 8.29
C ASN A 275 10.79 -19.28 7.40
N ILE A 276 10.70 -18.84 6.15
CA ILE A 276 11.76 -18.99 5.14
C ILE A 276 12.15 -17.60 4.63
N TRP A 277 13.43 -17.27 4.77
CA TRP A 277 14.01 -15.97 4.41
C TRP A 277 14.59 -15.92 2.98
N TYR A 278 14.09 -16.78 2.10
CA TYR A 278 14.52 -16.91 0.72
C TYR A 278 13.51 -17.71 -0.11
N ASP A 279 13.59 -17.61 -1.43
CA ASP A 279 12.82 -18.41 -2.39
C ASP A 279 13.73 -19.41 -3.10
N VAL A 280 13.59 -20.69 -2.74
CA VAL A 280 14.34 -21.81 -3.35
C VAL A 280 14.05 -21.94 -4.85
N SER A 281 12.82 -21.67 -5.28
CA SER A 281 12.42 -21.85 -6.67
C SER A 281 13.06 -20.82 -7.60
N LYS A 282 13.34 -19.62 -7.05
CA LYS A 282 13.99 -18.52 -7.76
C LYS A 282 15.50 -18.48 -7.52
N GLY A 283 15.99 -19.13 -6.47
CA GLY A 283 17.36 -18.97 -6.00
C GLY A 283 17.65 -17.53 -5.55
N ARG A 284 16.68 -16.88 -4.89
CA ARG A 284 16.76 -15.46 -4.50
C ARG A 284 16.32 -15.24 -3.06
N GLY A 285 17.08 -14.43 -2.34
CA GLY A 285 16.88 -14.10 -0.94
C GLY A 285 16.64 -12.61 -0.76
N ASN A 286 17.09 -12.05 0.36
CA ASN A 286 16.95 -10.63 0.68
C ASN A 286 18.25 -9.87 0.45
N TYR A 287 18.15 -8.54 0.30
CA TYR A 287 19.30 -7.65 0.35
C TYR A 287 19.55 -7.20 1.79
N TRP A 288 20.79 -7.38 2.24
CA TRP A 288 21.27 -6.98 3.56
C TRP A 288 22.43 -5.99 3.37
N GLN A 289 22.24 -4.73 3.77
CA GLN A 289 23.24 -3.68 3.59
C GLN A 289 24.58 -4.05 4.25
N GLU A 290 24.54 -4.76 5.37
CA GLU A 290 25.68 -5.20 6.15
C GLU A 290 26.38 -6.46 5.58
N CYS A 291 25.77 -7.16 4.63
CA CYS A 291 26.34 -8.40 4.11
C CYS A 291 27.59 -8.12 3.27
N THR A 292 28.66 -8.87 3.54
CA THR A 292 29.96 -8.75 2.85
C THR A 292 30.35 -10.00 2.07
N ILE A 293 29.45 -10.98 1.94
CA ILE A 293 29.69 -12.20 1.15
C ILE A 293 29.90 -11.80 -0.32
N PRO A 294 30.96 -12.29 -0.99
CA PRO A 294 31.21 -11.94 -2.39
C PRO A 294 30.22 -12.62 -3.34
N ASP A 295 29.95 -11.95 -4.46
CA ASP A 295 29.36 -12.57 -5.65
C ASP A 295 30.49 -12.80 -6.66
N THR A 296 30.98 -14.03 -6.71
CA THR A 296 32.11 -14.46 -7.54
C THR A 296 31.67 -14.77 -8.96
N ASN A 297 30.41 -15.17 -9.15
CA ASN A 297 29.87 -15.63 -10.41
C ASN A 297 29.15 -14.51 -11.21
N GLY A 298 28.83 -13.39 -10.55
CA GLY A 298 28.21 -12.21 -11.12
C GLY A 298 26.70 -12.34 -11.43
N ASP A 299 26.00 -13.28 -10.79
CA ASP A 299 24.58 -13.55 -11.06
C ASP A 299 23.61 -12.67 -10.25
N GLY A 300 24.15 -11.81 -9.37
CA GLY A 300 23.36 -10.92 -8.53
C GLY A 300 22.94 -11.53 -7.18
N VAL A 301 23.41 -12.74 -6.88
CA VAL A 301 23.25 -13.45 -5.60
C VAL A 301 24.65 -13.70 -5.05
N ARG A 302 24.84 -13.49 -3.75
CA ARG A 302 26.16 -13.70 -3.13
C ARG A 302 26.39 -15.19 -2.91
N ASP A 303 27.62 -15.65 -3.15
CA ASP A 303 28.01 -17.07 -3.12
C ASP A 303 28.23 -17.58 -1.68
N GLY A 304 27.22 -17.46 -0.83
CA GLY A 304 27.27 -17.92 0.54
C GLY A 304 25.99 -17.65 1.31
N THR A 305 25.81 -18.38 2.40
CA THR A 305 24.66 -18.21 3.29
C THR A 305 24.88 -17.00 4.20
N TYR A 306 23.91 -16.08 4.20
CA TYR A 306 23.83 -15.04 5.21
C TYR A 306 23.11 -15.58 6.44
N THR A 307 23.73 -15.43 7.62
CA THR A 307 23.10 -15.77 8.89
C THR A 307 23.14 -14.58 9.82
N ARG A 308 22.06 -14.39 10.57
CA ARG A 308 21.97 -13.36 11.60
C ARG A 308 21.45 -13.99 12.88
N ASN A 309 22.24 -13.83 13.95
CA ASN A 309 21.79 -14.18 15.29
C ASN A 309 20.87 -13.08 15.79
N GLU A 310 19.73 -13.48 16.32
CA GLU A 310 18.74 -12.56 16.84
C GLU A 310 19.23 -11.89 18.11
N SER A 311 18.89 -10.61 18.24
CA SER A 311 19.31 -9.81 19.40
C SER A 311 18.44 -10.08 20.63
N TYR A 312 17.18 -10.48 20.43
CA TYR A 312 16.20 -10.60 21.51
C TYR A 312 15.66 -12.03 21.69
N PHE A 313 15.55 -12.80 20.61
CA PHE A 313 15.10 -14.19 20.64
C PHE A 313 16.27 -15.15 20.31
N GLN A 314 16.11 -16.44 20.60
CA GLN A 314 17.20 -17.44 20.45
C GLN A 314 17.27 -18.03 19.03
N GLY A 315 16.55 -17.46 18.06
CA GLY A 315 16.53 -17.89 16.67
C GLY A 315 17.78 -17.48 15.89
N THR A 316 17.99 -18.15 14.77
CA THR A 316 19.00 -17.76 13.77
C THR A 316 18.29 -17.65 12.44
N ILE A 317 18.28 -16.44 11.89
CA ILE A 317 17.78 -16.18 10.55
C ILE A 317 18.80 -16.70 9.55
N VAL A 318 18.31 -17.42 8.54
CA VAL A 318 19.13 -18.03 7.50
C VAL A 318 18.60 -17.64 6.13
N ASP A 319 19.40 -16.89 5.39
CA ASP A 319 19.16 -16.55 3.98
C ASP A 319 20.20 -17.24 3.10
N LEU A 320 19.75 -18.21 2.30
CA LEU A 320 20.63 -19.01 1.44
C LEU A 320 21.05 -18.28 0.15
N TYR A 321 20.33 -17.22 -0.24
CA TYR A 321 20.50 -16.56 -1.53
C TYR A 321 20.54 -15.02 -1.38
N PRO A 322 21.37 -14.47 -0.49
CA PRO A 322 21.39 -13.03 -0.21
C PRO A 322 21.76 -12.24 -1.46
N LEU A 323 21.02 -11.17 -1.76
CA LEU A 323 21.17 -10.38 -2.97
C LEU A 323 22.39 -9.44 -2.88
N THR A 324 22.98 -9.11 -4.04
CA THR A 324 24.13 -8.19 -4.13
C THR A 324 23.74 -6.72 -4.19
N ALA A 325 22.53 -6.44 -4.65
CA ALA A 325 22.00 -5.10 -4.80
C ALA A 325 20.61 -5.02 -4.16
N GLU A 326 20.26 -3.82 -3.72
CA GLU A 326 18.90 -3.49 -3.29
C GLU A 326 17.92 -3.89 -4.40
N PHE A 327 16.82 -4.55 -4.02
CA PHE A 327 15.63 -4.47 -4.84
C PHE A 327 15.25 -3.00 -4.85
N ASN A 328 15.49 -2.28 -5.94
CA ASN A 328 15.12 -0.88 -5.93
C ASN A 328 13.59 -0.84 -5.98
N PRO A 329 12.89 -0.45 -4.90
CA PRO A 329 11.45 -0.30 -4.95
C PRO A 329 11.12 0.99 -5.69
N ILE A 330 12.03 1.50 -6.56
CA ILE A 330 11.76 2.62 -7.48
C ILE A 330 10.33 2.39 -7.84
N LEU A 331 9.49 3.33 -7.42
CA LEU A 331 8.08 3.31 -7.71
C LEU A 331 8.01 3.09 -9.22
N GLN A 332 7.81 1.84 -9.64
CA GLN A 332 7.41 1.51 -10.99
C GLN A 332 6.06 2.15 -11.28
N ARG A 333 5.35 2.51 -10.21
CA ARG A 333 4.22 3.44 -10.20
C ARG A 333 4.56 4.82 -10.80
N LEU A 334 5.82 5.21 -10.87
CA LEU A 334 6.29 6.46 -11.50
C LEU A 334 7.08 6.23 -12.79
N LEU A 335 7.16 4.99 -13.27
CA LEU A 335 7.80 4.72 -14.55
C LEU A 335 6.93 5.40 -15.62
N GLY A 336 7.40 6.53 -16.14
CA GLY A 336 6.58 7.36 -17.02
C GLY A 336 5.53 8.26 -16.36
N ASP A 337 5.48 8.42 -15.03
CA ASP A 337 4.73 9.50 -14.34
C ASP A 337 5.77 10.46 -13.75
N PHE A 338 6.21 11.37 -14.60
CA PHE A 338 7.32 12.27 -14.39
C PHE A 338 6.90 13.59 -13.74
N GLY A 339 5.64 13.99 -13.92
CA GLY A 339 5.09 15.13 -13.21
C GLY A 339 3.95 15.85 -13.90
N GLN A 340 3.33 16.75 -13.15
CA GLN A 340 2.23 17.58 -13.64
C GLN A 340 2.68 18.87 -14.35
N LYS A 341 1.69 19.62 -14.84
CA LYS A 341 1.89 20.88 -15.54
C LYS A 341 2.75 21.86 -14.74
N ASN A 342 3.90 22.20 -15.33
CA ASN A 342 4.92 23.12 -14.78
C ASN A 342 5.62 22.66 -13.50
N GLN A 343 5.46 21.40 -13.07
CA GLN A 343 6.12 20.88 -11.87
C GLN A 343 6.63 19.46 -12.11
N GLU A 344 7.88 19.19 -11.75
CA GLU A 344 8.49 17.84 -11.72
C GLU A 344 7.98 17.05 -10.50
N ILE A 345 6.65 17.01 -10.33
CA ILE A 345 5.96 16.36 -9.22
C ILE A 345 4.93 15.42 -9.81
N PRO A 346 5.12 14.10 -9.67
CA PRO A 346 4.16 13.09 -10.13
C PRO A 346 2.75 13.28 -9.59
N ASP A 347 1.75 12.93 -10.39
CA ASP A 347 0.35 13.12 -10.05
C ASP A 347 -0.51 11.83 -10.10
N ASN A 348 0.15 10.68 -10.23
CA ASN A 348 -0.44 9.34 -10.35
C ASN A 348 -1.27 9.15 -11.63
N LYS A 349 -1.00 9.95 -12.67
CA LYS A 349 -1.50 9.70 -14.03
C LYS A 349 -0.32 9.46 -14.96
N ILE A 350 -0.62 8.81 -16.08
CA ILE A 350 0.27 8.84 -17.23
C ILE A 350 -0.45 9.68 -18.28
N ASP A 351 -0.08 10.95 -18.37
CA ASP A 351 -0.70 11.94 -19.24
C ASP A 351 0.32 12.90 -19.88
N PHE A 352 -0.16 13.88 -20.63
CA PHE A 352 0.67 14.63 -21.59
C PHE A 352 1.83 15.35 -20.90
N GLU A 353 1.64 15.73 -19.65
CA GLU A 353 2.60 16.36 -18.80
C GLU A 353 3.80 15.41 -18.55
N ASP A 354 3.56 14.11 -18.42
CA ASP A 354 4.62 13.12 -18.28
C ASP A 354 5.42 12.91 -19.55
N LEU A 355 4.75 12.88 -20.71
CA LEU A 355 5.44 12.79 -22.00
C LEU A 355 6.32 14.01 -22.24
N MET A 356 5.85 15.18 -21.81
CA MET A 356 6.61 16.42 -21.86
C MET A 356 7.86 16.31 -20.98
N TRP A 357 7.73 15.88 -19.73
CA TRP A 357 8.86 15.72 -18.81
C TRP A 357 9.84 14.63 -19.26
N PHE A 358 9.34 13.49 -19.77
CA PHE A 358 10.15 12.45 -20.40
C PHE A 358 11.04 13.04 -21.49
N THR A 359 10.45 13.84 -22.39
CA THR A 359 11.17 14.49 -23.49
C THR A 359 12.23 15.48 -22.97
N ILE A 360 11.97 16.16 -21.86
CA ILE A 360 12.94 17.05 -21.21
C ILE A 360 14.15 16.24 -20.70
N TYR A 361 13.91 15.17 -19.94
CA TYR A 361 14.97 14.34 -19.38
C TYR A 361 15.77 13.62 -20.48
N TRP A 362 15.09 13.12 -21.50
CA TRP A 362 15.74 12.51 -22.66
C TRP A 362 16.70 13.48 -23.34
N ASN A 363 16.23 14.70 -23.64
CA ASN A 363 17.07 15.70 -24.28
C ASN A 363 18.24 16.14 -23.39
N ALA A 364 18.01 16.24 -22.08
CA ALA A 364 19.07 16.53 -21.12
C ALA A 364 20.13 15.43 -21.13
N TYR A 365 19.74 14.16 -21.10
CA TYR A 365 20.67 13.04 -21.18
C TYR A 365 21.48 13.07 -22.49
N GLN A 366 20.82 13.24 -23.63
CA GLN A 366 21.47 13.33 -24.96
C GLN A 366 22.45 14.51 -25.07
N ALA A 367 22.29 15.54 -24.23
CA ALA A 367 23.24 16.64 -24.10
C ALA A 367 24.48 16.31 -23.22
N ASN A 368 24.74 15.03 -22.93
CA ASN A 368 25.76 14.53 -22.01
C ASN A 368 25.60 15.05 -20.57
N SER A 369 24.37 15.28 -20.12
CA SER A 369 24.13 15.49 -18.69
C SER A 369 24.16 14.15 -17.95
N SER A 370 24.41 14.18 -16.64
CA SER A 370 24.29 13.00 -15.77
C SER A 370 22.83 12.73 -15.34
N ASP A 371 21.84 13.25 -16.08
CA ASP A 371 20.42 13.15 -15.74
C ASP A 371 19.82 11.84 -16.27
N ILE A 372 19.77 10.82 -15.41
CA ILE A 372 19.34 9.45 -15.73
C ILE A 372 17.83 9.22 -15.50
N ARG A 373 17.03 10.28 -15.48
CA ARG A 373 15.58 10.16 -15.21
C ARG A 373 14.81 9.57 -16.38
N ALA A 374 15.27 9.76 -17.62
CA ALA A 374 14.69 9.11 -18.80
C ALA A 374 15.17 7.67 -19.03
N ASP A 375 16.20 7.22 -18.30
CA ASP A 375 16.72 5.84 -18.32
C ASP A 375 15.79 4.99 -17.43
N ILE A 376 14.84 4.37 -18.12
CA ILE A 376 13.71 3.62 -17.58
C ILE A 376 13.65 2.20 -18.16
N ALA A 377 14.64 1.75 -18.93
CA ALA A 377 14.68 0.43 -19.56
C ALA A 377 16.06 -0.24 -19.43
N GLY A 378 16.05 -1.58 -19.45
CA GLY A 378 17.25 -2.40 -19.64
C GLY A 378 16.89 -3.84 -19.98
N SER A 379 17.78 -4.50 -20.71
CA SER A 379 17.41 -5.66 -21.52
C SER A 379 17.25 -6.97 -20.73
N ARG A 380 15.99 -7.40 -20.51
CA ARG A 380 15.55 -8.81 -20.53
C ARG A 380 14.10 -8.89 -21.03
N GLU A 381 13.91 -8.78 -22.35
CA GLU A 381 12.83 -9.37 -23.21
C GLU A 381 11.38 -9.52 -22.65
N THR A 382 10.24 -9.26 -23.32
CA THR A 382 9.82 -9.44 -24.73
C THR A 382 8.40 -8.86 -24.95
N THR A 383 8.03 -8.74 -26.22
CA THR A 383 6.74 -8.34 -26.78
C THR A 383 5.65 -9.42 -26.67
N SER A 384 4.61 -9.21 -25.86
CA SER A 384 3.22 -9.62 -26.15
C SER A 384 2.26 -8.91 -25.19
N GLY A 385 0.95 -8.88 -25.50
CA GLY A 385 -0.09 -8.12 -24.79
C GLY A 385 -0.42 -8.55 -23.36
N GLN A 386 0.59 -8.90 -22.58
CA GLN A 386 0.57 -8.96 -21.12
C GLN A 386 1.04 -7.60 -20.55
N GLU A 387 0.75 -7.34 -19.28
CA GLU A 387 1.34 -6.25 -18.51
C GLU A 387 2.86 -6.23 -18.73
N PRO A 388 3.49 -5.07 -19.00
CA PRO A 388 4.95 -5.01 -19.11
C PRO A 388 5.57 -5.55 -17.81
N ASP A 389 6.65 -6.31 -17.92
CA ASP A 389 7.49 -6.54 -16.74
C ASP A 389 8.10 -5.18 -16.37
N LEU A 390 7.48 -4.53 -15.39
CA LEU A 390 7.86 -3.19 -14.96
C LEU A 390 9.21 -3.18 -14.23
N ILE A 391 9.80 -4.36 -13.97
CA ILE A 391 11.17 -4.51 -13.47
C ILE A 391 12.16 -4.19 -14.58
N THR A 392 12.22 -2.91 -14.92
CA THR A 392 13.24 -2.34 -15.78
C THR A 392 14.51 -2.14 -14.97
N GLN A 393 15.60 -2.79 -15.39
CA GLN A 393 16.92 -2.46 -14.86
C GLN A 393 17.43 -1.26 -15.64
N LYS A 394 17.84 -0.19 -14.98
CA LYS A 394 18.54 0.90 -15.67
C LYS A 394 19.80 0.36 -16.34
N ASP A 395 20.01 0.63 -17.61
CA ASP A 395 21.24 0.25 -18.31
C ASP A 395 22.24 1.41 -18.45
N GLY A 396 21.87 2.59 -17.96
CA GLY A 396 22.70 3.78 -18.00
C GLY A 396 22.71 4.47 -19.36
N VAL A 397 21.89 4.01 -20.31
CA VAL A 397 21.70 4.55 -21.66
C VAL A 397 20.28 5.10 -21.75
N VAL A 398 20.10 6.22 -22.47
CA VAL A 398 18.76 6.67 -22.86
C VAL A 398 18.61 6.46 -24.36
N ASP A 399 17.82 5.47 -24.76
CA ASP A 399 17.66 5.05 -26.14
C ASP A 399 16.22 4.61 -26.48
N PHE A 400 16.04 4.12 -27.71
CA PHE A 400 14.73 3.85 -28.28
C PHE A 400 13.89 2.92 -27.39
N GLU A 401 14.52 2.03 -26.65
CA GLU A 401 13.93 1.09 -25.72
C GLU A 401 13.17 1.83 -24.59
N ASP A 402 13.73 2.91 -24.02
CA ASP A 402 13.06 3.75 -23.02
C ASP A 402 11.77 4.38 -23.57
N LEU A 403 11.83 4.89 -24.81
CA LEU A 403 10.66 5.51 -25.47
C LEU A 403 9.57 4.46 -25.70
N MET A 404 9.95 3.24 -26.05
CA MET A 404 9.02 2.14 -26.26
C MET A 404 8.36 1.70 -24.95
N ILE A 405 9.10 1.65 -23.83
CA ILE A 405 8.53 1.38 -22.52
C ILE A 405 7.54 2.47 -22.11
N PHE A 406 7.92 3.75 -22.18
CA PHE A 406 7.03 4.87 -21.89
C PHE A 406 5.72 4.77 -22.71
N THR A 407 5.86 4.58 -24.02
CA THR A 407 4.70 4.48 -24.94
C THR A 407 3.80 3.29 -24.61
N ARG A 408 4.36 2.16 -24.18
CA ARG A 408 3.56 0.99 -23.76
C ARG A 408 2.79 1.27 -22.48
N MET A 409 3.42 1.94 -21.51
CA MET A 409 2.81 2.30 -20.24
C MET A 409 1.66 3.29 -20.42
N TRP A 410 1.89 4.33 -21.23
CA TRP A 410 0.86 5.28 -21.66
C TRP A 410 -0.37 4.57 -22.23
N ASN A 411 -0.14 3.68 -23.21
CA ASN A 411 -1.23 2.96 -23.86
C ASN A 411 -1.98 2.02 -22.92
N TRP A 412 -1.27 1.39 -21.97
CA TRP A 412 -1.89 0.53 -20.96
C TRP A 412 -2.76 1.34 -19.99
N TYR A 413 -2.23 2.44 -19.45
CA TYR A 413 -2.97 3.34 -18.55
C TYR A 413 -4.28 3.81 -19.18
N HIS A 414 -4.23 4.33 -20.40
CA HIS A 414 -5.43 4.80 -21.11
C HIS A 414 -6.35 3.69 -21.61
N LYS A 415 -5.94 2.42 -21.61
CA LYS A 415 -6.84 1.30 -21.94
C LYS A 415 -7.64 0.84 -20.72
N ILE A 416 -7.10 1.03 -19.52
CA ILE A 416 -7.73 0.60 -18.26
C ILE A 416 -8.58 1.71 -17.66
N TYR A 417 -8.09 2.96 -17.71
CA TYR A 417 -8.67 4.08 -16.96
C TYR A 417 -9.48 5.08 -17.82
N ASN A 418 -9.43 4.95 -19.16
CA ASN A 418 -10.28 5.69 -20.11
C ASN A 418 -11.05 4.71 -21.01
#